data_AF-A0A7S2YAV6-F1
#
_entry.id   AF-A0A7S2YAV6-F1
#
_cell.length_a   1.000
_cell.length_b   1.000
_cell.length_c   1.000
_cell.angle_alpha   90.00
_cell.angle_beta   90.00
_cell.angle_gamma   90.00
#
_symmetry.space_group_name_H-M   'P 1'
#
loop_
_entity.id
_entity.type
_entity.pdbx_description
1 polymer ?
#
loop_
_entity_poly.entity_id
_entity_poly.type
_entity_poly.pdbx_seq_one_letter_code
_entity_poly.pdbx_strand_id
1 'polypeptide(L)'
;YVALFEVLVQYVMNLMGRNDDPLDLEGEIIADQYECISRYHQTNNRRAIGSFYYFRTILAYFFNDLNLAKSMSTMLYSPMHEGATPLLPVRYLFQGLIAFALAKQSPGCMRTHVREGRLYLRRLNGMLKKNCANVFHLVLLLGAENLSLKSKTDPRTVQRAYDNAIQASGRLGVTHTQAMANELAGDYFYRLDDRQWATTYFTRAWTLYSHWGAHAKASQLQKNYADLLADVSASKHLGPETVIMARERFTDIKTSASSTASQTATTSSMAQSAGSKLLAEAAQALRDSHDFERHLVAI
;
A
#
# COMPACT_ATOMS: atom_id res chain seq x y z
N TYR A 1 6.59 -24.35 -6.96
CA TYR A 1 7.43 -23.17 -6.74
C TYR A 1 7.74 -22.44 -8.03
N VAL A 2 8.15 -23.13 -9.10
CA VAL A 2 8.39 -22.53 -10.43
C VAL A 2 7.20 -21.70 -10.95
N ALA A 3 5.99 -22.26 -11.00
CA ALA A 3 4.80 -21.53 -11.44
C ALA A 3 4.46 -20.24 -10.66
N LEU A 4 4.74 -20.21 -9.35
CA LEU A 4 4.56 -18.99 -8.55
C LEU A 4 5.60 -17.92 -8.93
N PHE A 5 6.83 -18.35 -9.17
CA PHE A 5 7.93 -17.49 -9.57
C PHE A 5 7.70 -16.91 -10.97
N GLU A 6 7.24 -17.72 -11.92
CA GLU A 6 6.87 -17.27 -13.28
C GLU A 6 5.87 -16.12 -13.23
N VAL A 7 4.76 -16.30 -12.49
CA VAL A 7 3.71 -15.28 -12.33
C VAL A 7 4.26 -14.02 -11.65
N LEU A 8 5.07 -14.16 -10.59
CA LEU A 8 5.64 -13.02 -9.88
C LEU A 8 6.61 -12.23 -10.77
N VAL A 9 7.49 -12.91 -11.51
CA VAL A 9 8.46 -12.24 -12.39
C VAL A 9 7.72 -11.53 -13.52
N GLN A 10 6.73 -12.17 -14.15
CA GLN A 10 5.91 -11.51 -15.17
C GLN A 10 5.20 -10.28 -14.59
N TYR A 11 4.55 -10.39 -13.43
CA TYR A 11 3.95 -9.25 -12.72
C TYR A 11 4.94 -8.08 -12.50
N VAL A 12 6.18 -8.37 -12.13
CA VAL A 12 7.22 -7.34 -11.97
C VAL A 12 7.58 -6.71 -13.33
N MET A 13 7.74 -7.51 -14.39
CA MET A 13 7.99 -6.99 -15.75
C MET A 13 6.87 -6.06 -16.22
N ASN A 14 5.61 -6.41 -15.95
CA ASN A 14 4.45 -5.56 -16.25
C ASN A 14 4.57 -4.19 -15.55
N LEU A 15 4.87 -4.18 -14.25
CA LEU A 15 5.04 -2.93 -13.51
C LEU A 15 6.23 -2.10 -14.00
N MET A 16 7.30 -2.76 -14.42
CA MET A 16 8.48 -2.11 -15.02
C MET A 16 8.20 -1.52 -16.41
N GLY A 17 7.06 -1.82 -17.03
CA GLY A 17 6.74 -1.39 -18.39
C GLY A 17 7.48 -2.17 -19.47
N ARG A 18 7.82 -3.43 -19.19
CA ARG A 18 8.43 -4.36 -20.16
C ARG A 18 7.40 -5.19 -20.94
N ASN A 19 6.14 -4.75 -20.92
CA ASN A 19 5.00 -5.37 -21.59
C ASN A 19 4.16 -4.30 -22.28
N ASP A 20 3.48 -4.68 -23.37
CA ASP A 20 2.55 -3.82 -24.11
C ASP A 20 1.30 -3.50 -23.30
N ASP A 21 0.65 -4.53 -22.74
CA ASP A 21 -0.47 -4.36 -21.79
C ASP A 21 -0.01 -4.72 -20.37
N PRO A 22 0.00 -3.77 -19.42
CA PRO A 22 0.37 -4.05 -18.05
C PRO A 22 -0.67 -4.88 -17.28
N LEU A 23 -1.90 -5.05 -17.78
CA LEU A 23 -2.98 -5.81 -17.14
C LEU A 23 -2.92 -7.31 -17.42
N ASP A 24 -2.32 -7.69 -18.54
CA ASP A 24 -2.22 -9.08 -18.95
C ASP A 24 -0.88 -9.66 -18.55
N LEU A 25 -0.92 -10.84 -17.91
CA LEU A 25 0.27 -11.55 -17.48
C LEU A 25 0.87 -12.33 -18.66
N GLU A 26 1.01 -11.68 -19.82
CA GLU A 26 1.61 -12.21 -21.04
C GLU A 26 2.86 -11.44 -21.40
N GLY A 27 3.97 -12.10 -21.68
CA GLY A 27 5.23 -11.46 -22.00
C GLY A 27 6.38 -12.46 -22.03
N GLU A 28 7.58 -11.99 -21.69
CA GLU A 28 8.82 -12.79 -21.78
C GLU A 28 8.78 -14.10 -20.98
N ILE A 29 8.07 -14.12 -19.84
CA ILE A 29 8.04 -15.28 -18.93
C ILE A 29 6.80 -16.15 -19.16
N ILE A 30 5.66 -15.53 -19.45
CA ILE A 30 4.40 -16.24 -19.72
C ILE A 30 3.98 -15.88 -21.15
N ALA A 31 4.13 -16.82 -22.09
CA ALA A 31 3.81 -16.54 -23.49
C ALA A 31 2.29 -16.36 -23.73
N ASP A 32 1.46 -17.17 -23.08
CA ASP A 32 0.00 -17.14 -23.17
C ASP A 32 -0.61 -17.32 -21.77
N GLN A 33 -1.38 -16.33 -21.30
CA GLN A 33 -1.93 -16.36 -19.96
C GLN A 33 -3.07 -17.37 -19.81
N TYR A 34 -3.83 -17.62 -20.90
CA TYR A 34 -4.96 -18.54 -20.93
C TYR A 34 -4.49 -19.99 -20.92
N GLU A 35 -3.44 -20.31 -21.69
CA GLU A 35 -2.77 -21.61 -21.63
C GLU A 35 -2.18 -21.82 -20.24
N CYS A 36 -1.51 -20.79 -19.70
CA CYS A 36 -0.89 -20.84 -18.39
C CYS A 36 -1.90 -21.15 -17.27
N ILE A 37 -3.02 -20.41 -17.20
CA ILE A 37 -4.06 -20.63 -16.19
C ILE A 37 -4.79 -21.97 -16.41
N SER A 38 -5.02 -22.37 -17.66
CA SER A 38 -5.62 -23.67 -18.00
C SER A 38 -4.77 -24.83 -17.47
N ARG A 39 -3.46 -24.80 -17.71
CA ARG A 39 -2.50 -25.77 -17.17
C ARG A 39 -2.52 -25.82 -15.64
N TYR A 40 -2.64 -24.67 -14.96
CA TYR A 40 -2.75 -24.63 -13.50
C TYR A 40 -4.04 -25.29 -12.99
N HIS A 41 -5.16 -25.10 -13.69
CA HIS A 41 -6.42 -25.79 -13.38
C HIS A 41 -6.35 -27.30 -13.62
N GLN A 42 -5.79 -27.73 -14.76
CA GLN A 42 -5.62 -29.16 -15.09
C GLN A 42 -4.76 -29.90 -14.06
N THR A 43 -3.71 -29.25 -13.57
CA THR A 43 -2.80 -29.80 -12.55
C THR A 43 -3.27 -29.56 -11.12
N ASN A 44 -4.44 -28.93 -10.93
CA ASN A 44 -4.97 -28.52 -9.63
C ASN A 44 -3.94 -27.77 -8.76
N ASN A 45 -3.09 -26.95 -9.39
CA ASN A 45 -2.03 -26.22 -8.72
C ASN A 45 -2.59 -24.96 -8.04
N ARG A 46 -3.29 -25.15 -6.93
CA ARG A 46 -4.01 -24.10 -6.19
C ARG A 46 -3.16 -22.88 -5.85
N ARG A 47 -1.87 -23.07 -5.57
CA ARG A 47 -0.95 -21.96 -5.27
C ARG A 47 -0.69 -21.10 -6.52
N ALA A 48 -0.47 -21.72 -7.67
CA ALA A 48 -0.26 -21.01 -8.93
C ALA A 48 -1.54 -20.27 -9.39
N ILE A 49 -2.70 -20.93 -9.27
CA ILE A 49 -4.01 -20.32 -9.52
C ILE A 49 -4.21 -19.11 -8.61
N GLY A 50 -3.96 -19.26 -7.30
CA GLY A 50 -4.10 -18.19 -6.32
C GLY A 50 -3.17 -17.01 -6.63
N SER A 51 -1.89 -17.26 -6.94
CA SER A 51 -0.96 -16.18 -7.32
C SER A 51 -1.35 -15.47 -8.60
N PHE A 52 -1.81 -16.22 -9.62
CA PHE A 52 -2.25 -15.65 -10.89
C PHE A 52 -3.37 -14.63 -10.68
N TYR A 53 -4.46 -15.03 -10.03
CA TYR A 53 -5.56 -14.10 -9.74
C TYR A 53 -5.17 -12.98 -8.76
N TYR A 54 -4.27 -13.25 -7.81
CA TYR A 54 -3.79 -12.25 -6.86
C TYR A 54 -3.03 -11.12 -7.57
N PHE A 55 -2.03 -11.45 -8.39
CA PHE A 55 -1.25 -10.44 -9.09
C PHE A 55 -2.06 -9.71 -10.16
N ARG A 56 -2.98 -10.40 -10.87
CA ARG A 56 -3.92 -9.72 -11.78
C ARG A 56 -4.86 -8.76 -11.04
N THR A 57 -5.33 -9.11 -9.85
CA THR A 57 -6.12 -8.18 -9.01
C THR A 57 -5.34 -6.90 -8.71
N ILE A 58 -4.05 -7.03 -8.37
CA ILE A 58 -3.19 -5.90 -8.04
C ILE A 58 -2.89 -5.04 -9.27
N LEU A 59 -2.55 -5.66 -10.41
CA LEU A 59 -2.34 -4.93 -11.67
C LEU A 59 -3.60 -4.17 -12.08
N ALA A 60 -4.75 -4.86 -12.11
CA ALA A 60 -6.02 -4.24 -12.45
C ALA A 60 -6.36 -3.05 -11.54
N TYR A 61 -6.12 -3.16 -10.23
CA TYR A 61 -6.30 -2.03 -9.33
C TYR A 61 -5.32 -0.89 -9.62
N PHE A 62 -4.02 -1.18 -9.75
CA PHE A 62 -3.01 -0.16 -10.04
C PHE A 62 -3.33 0.59 -11.34
N PHE A 63 -3.78 -0.12 -12.37
CA PHE A 63 -4.09 0.50 -13.66
C PHE A 63 -5.56 0.96 -13.77
N ASN A 64 -6.29 1.03 -12.65
CA ASN A 64 -7.64 1.59 -12.53
C ASN A 64 -8.74 0.85 -13.31
N ASP A 65 -8.53 -0.43 -13.65
CA ASP A 65 -9.60 -1.31 -14.14
C ASP A 65 -10.27 -2.02 -12.95
N LEU A 66 -11.25 -1.33 -12.36
CA LEU A 66 -11.94 -1.83 -11.17
C LEU A 66 -12.83 -3.05 -11.44
N ASN A 67 -13.33 -3.20 -12.67
CA ASN A 67 -14.17 -4.33 -13.06
C ASN A 67 -13.31 -5.60 -13.16
N LEU A 68 -12.15 -5.50 -13.81
CA LEU A 68 -11.18 -6.58 -13.83
C LEU A 68 -10.66 -6.87 -12.43
N ALA A 69 -10.32 -5.84 -11.63
CA ALA A 69 -9.84 -6.03 -10.27
C ALA A 69 -10.87 -6.78 -9.41
N LYS A 70 -12.16 -6.39 -9.51
CA LYS A 70 -13.24 -7.07 -8.78
C LYS A 70 -13.40 -8.51 -9.23
N SER A 71 -13.49 -8.77 -10.54
CA SER A 71 -13.67 -10.13 -11.07
C SER A 71 -12.50 -11.04 -10.67
N MET A 72 -11.26 -10.61 -10.86
CA MET A 72 -10.07 -11.39 -10.44
C MET A 72 -10.04 -11.63 -8.93
N SER A 73 -10.44 -10.64 -8.12
CA SER A 73 -10.46 -10.80 -6.66
C SER A 73 -11.51 -11.83 -6.17
N THR A 74 -12.57 -12.05 -6.95
CA THR A 74 -13.60 -13.06 -6.66
C THR A 74 -13.19 -14.48 -7.06
N MET A 75 -12.24 -14.61 -7.98
CA MET A 75 -11.68 -15.91 -8.39
C MET A 75 -10.68 -16.48 -7.38
N LEU A 76 -10.19 -15.66 -6.44
CA LEU A 76 -9.30 -16.12 -5.38
C LEU A 76 -10.01 -17.10 -4.44
N TYR A 77 -9.35 -18.22 -4.12
CA TYR A 77 -9.87 -19.19 -3.16
C TYR A 77 -10.11 -18.55 -1.79
N SER A 78 -10.98 -19.17 -0.99
CA SER A 78 -11.18 -18.72 0.39
C SER A 78 -9.84 -18.78 1.15
N PRO A 79 -9.49 -17.76 1.96
CA PRO A 79 -8.27 -17.76 2.77
C PRO A 79 -8.12 -19.01 3.67
N MET A 80 -9.24 -19.65 4.04
CA MET A 80 -9.23 -20.90 4.82
C MET A 80 -8.66 -22.09 4.03
N HIS A 81 -8.73 -22.06 2.70
CA HIS A 81 -8.29 -23.13 1.80
C HIS A 81 -6.86 -22.90 1.27
N GLU A 82 -6.35 -21.67 1.33
CA GLU A 82 -5.00 -21.29 0.89
C GLU A 82 -3.93 -21.54 1.97
N GLY A 83 -4.34 -21.68 3.24
CA GLY A 83 -3.44 -21.77 4.39
C GLY A 83 -2.89 -20.41 4.82
N ALA A 84 -1.99 -20.41 5.81
CA ALA A 84 -1.34 -19.18 6.26
C ALA A 84 -0.43 -18.63 5.14
N THR A 85 -0.84 -17.55 4.49
CA THR A 85 -0.06 -16.86 3.47
C THR A 85 0.33 -15.45 3.95
N PRO A 86 1.61 -15.04 3.82
CA PRO A 86 2.03 -13.67 4.14
C PRO A 86 1.37 -12.62 3.25
N LEU A 87 0.73 -13.04 2.14
CA LEU A 87 0.02 -12.17 1.20
C LEU A 87 -1.38 -11.79 1.68
N LEU A 88 -1.93 -12.46 2.70
CA LEU A 88 -3.31 -12.27 3.15
C LEU A 88 -3.63 -10.82 3.59
N PRO A 89 -2.77 -10.12 4.36
CA PRO A 89 -3.02 -8.72 4.70
C PRO A 89 -3.10 -7.81 3.47
N VAL A 90 -2.19 -8.01 2.52
CA VAL A 90 -2.14 -7.23 1.28
C VAL A 90 -3.36 -7.53 0.42
N ARG A 91 -3.79 -8.80 0.34
CA ARG A 91 -5.06 -9.18 -0.30
C ARG A 91 -6.24 -8.43 0.31
N TYR A 92 -6.35 -8.37 1.64
CA TYR A 92 -7.43 -7.63 2.30
C TYR A 92 -7.37 -6.12 2.04
N LEU A 93 -6.17 -5.54 1.97
CA LEU A 93 -6.00 -4.15 1.57
C LEU A 93 -6.61 -3.91 0.18
N PHE A 94 -6.17 -4.65 -0.84
CA PHE A 94 -6.65 -4.45 -2.22
C PHE A 94 -8.15 -4.74 -2.35
N GLN A 95 -8.67 -5.79 -1.72
CA GLN A 95 -10.12 -6.05 -1.73
C GLN A 95 -10.93 -4.92 -1.06
N GLY A 96 -10.40 -4.32 0.01
CA GLY A 96 -11.00 -3.14 0.64
C GLY A 96 -10.94 -1.90 -0.23
N LEU A 97 -9.79 -1.65 -0.85
CA LEU A 97 -9.57 -0.50 -1.75
C LEU A 97 -10.43 -0.59 -3.01
N ILE A 98 -10.53 -1.77 -3.64
CA ILE A 98 -11.44 -2.01 -4.78
C ILE A 98 -12.88 -1.70 -4.39
N ALA A 99 -13.32 -2.18 -3.22
CA ALA A 99 -14.67 -1.89 -2.74
C ALA A 99 -14.90 -0.39 -2.55
N PHE A 100 -13.96 0.34 -1.94
CA PHE A 100 -14.08 1.79 -1.77
C PHE A 100 -14.02 2.55 -3.09
N ALA A 101 -13.19 2.13 -4.04
CA ALA A 101 -13.13 2.73 -5.37
C ALA A 101 -14.44 2.52 -6.15
N LEU A 102 -15.03 1.32 -6.10
CA LEU A 102 -16.35 1.04 -6.68
C LEU A 102 -17.47 1.86 -6.01
N ALA A 103 -17.37 2.10 -4.70
CA ALA A 103 -18.32 2.98 -4.00
C ALA A 103 -18.28 4.43 -4.54
N LYS A 104 -17.11 4.93 -4.95
CA LYS A 104 -16.95 6.25 -5.57
C LYS A 104 -17.57 6.30 -6.97
N GLN A 105 -17.41 5.24 -7.76
CA GLN A 105 -17.89 5.20 -9.16
C GLN A 105 -19.38 4.88 -9.31
N SER A 106 -19.98 4.17 -8.35
CA SER A 106 -21.37 3.71 -8.42
C SER A 106 -22.22 4.20 -7.24
N PRO A 107 -22.75 5.44 -7.30
CA PRO A 107 -23.57 6.01 -6.22
C PRO A 107 -24.77 5.13 -5.83
N GLY A 108 -25.39 4.44 -6.80
CA GLY A 108 -26.53 3.54 -6.55
C GLY A 108 -26.20 2.34 -5.65
N CYS A 109 -24.95 1.87 -5.67
CA CYS A 109 -24.47 0.74 -4.87
C CYS A 109 -23.50 1.15 -3.75
N MET A 110 -23.35 2.46 -3.50
CA MET A 110 -22.34 3.01 -2.58
C MET A 110 -22.39 2.36 -1.19
N ARG A 111 -23.59 2.21 -0.61
CA ARG A 111 -23.75 1.61 0.74
C ARG A 111 -23.23 0.17 0.82
N THR A 112 -23.48 -0.63 -0.22
CA THR A 112 -23.05 -2.03 -0.31
C THR A 112 -21.53 -2.11 -0.38
N HIS A 113 -20.92 -1.33 -1.26
CA HIS A 113 -19.47 -1.31 -1.44
C HIS A 113 -18.74 -0.73 -0.22
N VAL A 114 -19.28 0.30 0.43
CA VAL A 114 -18.74 0.80 1.71
C VAL A 114 -18.80 -0.27 2.80
N ARG A 115 -19.90 -1.03 2.89
CA ARG A 115 -20.02 -2.13 3.85
C ARG A 115 -18.98 -3.22 3.59
N GLU A 116 -18.72 -3.53 2.33
CA GLU A 116 -17.69 -4.46 1.89
C GLU A 116 -16.28 -3.96 2.26
N GLY A 117 -15.92 -2.72 1.92
CA GLY A 117 -14.61 -2.18 2.29
C GLY A 117 -14.39 -2.15 3.81
N ARG A 118 -15.42 -1.80 4.59
CA ARG A 118 -15.38 -1.87 6.07
C ARG A 118 -15.23 -3.30 6.60
N LEU A 119 -15.69 -4.32 5.89
CA LEU A 119 -15.44 -5.72 6.27
C LEU A 119 -13.94 -6.03 6.23
N TYR A 120 -13.25 -5.64 5.17
CA TYR A 120 -11.81 -5.86 5.06
C TYR A 120 -11.01 -5.02 6.05
N LEU A 121 -11.44 -3.79 6.34
CA LEU A 121 -10.86 -2.98 7.42
C LEU A 121 -11.01 -3.66 8.79
N ARG A 122 -12.18 -4.25 9.09
CA ARG A 122 -12.36 -5.04 10.32
C ARG A 122 -11.45 -6.28 10.37
N ARG A 123 -11.24 -6.95 9.23
CA ARG A 123 -10.33 -8.10 9.15
C ARG A 123 -8.89 -7.70 9.44
N LEU A 124 -8.38 -6.62 8.83
CA LEU A 124 -7.04 -6.09 9.11
C LEU A 124 -6.89 -5.64 10.58
N ASN A 125 -7.89 -4.95 11.14
CA ASN A 125 -7.91 -4.61 12.56
C ASN A 125 -7.88 -5.85 13.46
N GLY A 126 -8.61 -6.91 13.09
CA GLY A 126 -8.55 -8.19 13.79
C GLY A 126 -7.17 -8.83 13.79
N MET A 127 -6.39 -8.66 12.71
CA MET A 127 -4.99 -9.10 12.65
C MET A 127 -4.10 -8.22 13.54
N LEU A 128 -4.29 -6.91 13.53
CA LEU A 128 -3.54 -5.99 14.39
C LEU A 128 -3.74 -6.31 15.87
N LYS A 129 -4.99 -6.59 16.29
CA LYS A 129 -5.34 -7.02 17.67
C LYS A 129 -4.68 -8.34 18.09
N LYS A 130 -4.27 -9.17 17.12
CA LYS A 130 -3.52 -10.41 17.35
C LYS A 130 -2.00 -10.20 17.31
N ASN A 131 -1.53 -8.98 17.54
CA ASN A 131 -0.12 -8.58 17.51
C ASN A 131 0.59 -8.72 16.15
N CYS A 132 -0.14 -8.72 15.04
CA CYS A 132 0.47 -8.61 13.72
C CYS A 132 0.85 -7.14 13.42
N ALA A 133 1.88 -6.61 14.07
CA ALA A 133 2.28 -5.20 13.94
C ALA A 133 2.53 -4.75 12.49
N ASN A 134 3.02 -5.66 11.63
CA ASN A 134 3.30 -5.37 10.21
C ASN A 134 2.04 -4.99 9.39
N VAL A 135 0.82 -5.22 9.90
CA VAL A 135 -0.41 -4.80 9.20
C VAL A 135 -0.82 -3.35 9.51
N PHE A 136 -0.14 -2.67 10.44
CA PHE A 136 -0.55 -1.36 10.94
C PHE A 136 -0.67 -0.30 9.82
N HIS A 137 0.34 -0.21 8.94
CA HIS A 137 0.31 0.72 7.82
C HIS A 137 -0.86 0.45 6.83
N LEU A 138 -1.26 -0.82 6.67
CA LEU A 138 -2.41 -1.21 5.84
C LEU A 138 -3.74 -0.79 6.46
N VAL A 139 -3.88 -0.93 7.78
CA VAL A 139 -5.03 -0.45 8.54
C VAL A 139 -5.18 1.05 8.40
N LEU A 140 -4.08 1.80 8.55
CA LEU A 140 -4.08 3.25 8.41
C LEU A 140 -4.51 3.68 7.00
N LEU A 141 -3.94 3.06 5.95
CA LEU A 141 -4.27 3.41 4.57
C LEU A 141 -5.75 3.14 4.26
N LEU A 142 -6.24 1.94 4.58
CA LEU A 142 -7.63 1.58 4.32
C LEU A 142 -8.61 2.39 5.19
N GLY A 143 -8.19 2.77 6.40
CA GLY A 143 -8.92 3.68 7.27
C GLY A 143 -9.04 5.09 6.69
N ALA A 144 -7.95 5.64 6.16
CA ALA A 144 -7.93 6.94 5.48
C ALA A 144 -8.87 6.95 4.26
N GLU A 145 -8.84 5.91 3.45
CA GLU A 145 -9.73 5.78 2.30
C GLU A 145 -11.22 5.71 2.74
N ASN A 146 -11.54 4.96 3.81
CA ASN A 146 -12.90 4.94 4.36
C ASN A 146 -13.35 6.30 4.91
N LEU A 147 -12.44 7.11 5.46
CA LEU A 147 -12.73 8.48 5.89
C LEU A 147 -12.97 9.40 4.69
N SER A 148 -12.20 9.23 3.61
CA SER A 148 -12.31 10.03 2.38
C SER A 148 -13.69 9.95 1.71
N LEU A 149 -14.43 8.85 1.94
CA LEU A 149 -15.78 8.63 1.41
C LEU A 149 -16.89 9.35 2.20
N LYS A 150 -16.59 9.87 3.39
CA LYS A 150 -17.58 10.52 4.24
C LYS A 150 -17.71 11.98 3.81
N SER A 151 -18.88 12.36 3.30
CA SER A 151 -19.16 13.70 2.78
C SER A 151 -19.02 14.85 3.80
N LYS A 152 -19.08 14.55 5.11
CA LYS A 152 -18.99 15.56 6.19
C LYS A 152 -17.66 15.58 6.94
N THR A 153 -16.65 14.84 6.48
CA THR A 153 -15.35 14.82 7.15
C THR A 153 -14.51 16.00 6.71
N ASP A 154 -13.98 16.74 7.71
CA ASP A 154 -13.07 17.85 7.49
C ASP A 154 -11.84 17.40 6.66
N PRO A 155 -11.49 18.08 5.56
CA PRO A 155 -10.37 17.70 4.70
C PRO A 155 -9.05 17.55 5.45
N ARG A 156 -8.78 18.35 6.50
CA ARG A 156 -7.54 18.22 7.29
C ARG A 156 -7.51 16.91 8.09
N THR A 157 -8.66 16.40 8.49
CA THR A 157 -8.77 15.09 9.15
C THR A 157 -8.43 13.96 8.18
N VAL A 158 -8.94 14.03 6.94
CA VAL A 158 -8.60 13.05 5.89
C VAL A 158 -7.12 13.14 5.52
N GLN A 159 -6.59 14.36 5.42
CA GLN A 159 -5.18 14.63 5.20
C GLN A 159 -4.29 13.93 6.23
N ARG A 160 -4.54 14.18 7.52
CA ARG A 160 -3.79 13.58 8.61
C ARG A 160 -3.85 12.06 8.60
N ALA A 161 -5.00 11.48 8.23
CA ALA A 161 -5.14 10.04 8.11
C ALA A 161 -4.24 9.48 6.99
N TYR A 162 -4.17 10.13 5.83
CA TYR A 162 -3.26 9.76 4.76
C TYR A 162 -1.79 9.98 5.15
N ASP A 163 -1.45 11.13 5.74
CA ASP A 163 -0.08 11.42 6.17
C ASP A 163 0.43 10.39 7.20
N ASN A 164 -0.44 9.94 8.11
CA ASN A 164 -0.12 8.86 9.03
C ASN A 164 0.16 7.54 8.29
N ALA A 165 -0.64 7.19 7.28
CA ALA A 165 -0.43 5.99 6.46
C ALA A 165 0.88 6.08 5.64
N ILE A 166 1.18 7.25 5.08
CA ILE A 166 2.41 7.54 4.32
C ILE A 166 3.63 7.40 5.24
N GLN A 167 3.61 8.05 6.41
CA GLN A 167 4.70 7.98 7.38
C GLN A 167 4.91 6.55 7.90
N ALA A 168 3.85 5.83 8.23
CA ALA A 168 3.95 4.45 8.70
C ALA A 168 4.53 3.52 7.63
N SER A 169 4.10 3.66 6.37
CA SER A 169 4.63 2.87 5.25
C SER A 169 6.10 3.18 4.98
N GLY A 170 6.49 4.47 5.04
CA GLY A 170 7.87 4.91 4.88
C GLY A 170 8.80 4.39 5.98
N ARG A 171 8.37 4.43 7.25
CA ARG A 171 9.14 3.87 8.38
C ARG A 171 9.36 2.37 8.27
N LEU A 172 8.42 1.64 7.67
CA LEU A 172 8.55 0.20 7.41
C LEU A 172 9.34 -0.11 6.13
N GLY A 173 9.69 0.89 5.32
CA GLY A 173 10.37 0.69 4.03
C GLY A 173 9.48 0.08 2.94
N VAL A 174 8.16 0.18 3.08
CA VAL A 174 7.19 -0.40 2.13
C VAL A 174 6.86 0.64 1.05
N THR A 175 7.80 0.87 0.14
CA THR A 175 7.76 1.96 -0.86
C THR A 175 6.50 1.95 -1.72
N HIS A 176 6.04 0.77 -2.15
CA HIS A 176 4.83 0.65 -2.98
C HIS A 176 3.56 1.07 -2.23
N THR A 177 3.41 0.73 -0.95
CA THR A 177 2.28 1.18 -0.14
C THR A 177 2.37 2.66 0.17
N GLN A 178 3.59 3.19 0.40
CA GLN A 178 3.81 4.62 0.57
C GLN A 178 3.43 5.40 -0.70
N ALA A 179 3.81 4.91 -1.88
CA ALA A 179 3.46 5.50 -3.17
C ALA A 179 1.93 5.53 -3.37
N MET A 180 1.27 4.39 -3.12
CA MET A 180 -0.18 4.26 -3.23
C MET A 180 -0.94 5.15 -2.24
N ALA A 181 -0.43 5.31 -1.02
CA ALA A 181 -1.01 6.21 -0.02
C ALA A 181 -0.92 7.68 -0.47
N ASN A 182 0.18 8.08 -1.12
CA ASN A 182 0.28 9.40 -1.74
C ASN A 182 -0.67 9.53 -2.92
N GLU A 183 -0.78 8.53 -3.80
CA GLU A 183 -1.69 8.59 -4.95
C GLU A 183 -3.15 8.76 -4.49
N LEU A 184 -3.60 7.99 -3.50
CA LEU A 184 -4.95 8.07 -2.96
C LEU A 184 -5.23 9.42 -2.25
N ALA A 185 -4.24 9.97 -1.56
CA ALA A 185 -4.33 11.30 -0.97
C ALA A 185 -4.46 12.38 -2.07
N GLY A 186 -3.64 12.30 -3.11
CA GLY A 186 -3.68 13.22 -4.25
C GLY A 186 -5.05 13.18 -4.94
N ASP A 187 -5.56 11.99 -5.21
CA ASP A 187 -6.88 11.75 -5.82
C ASP A 187 -8.03 12.29 -4.94
N TYR A 188 -7.91 12.21 -3.62
CA TYR A 188 -8.87 12.87 -2.71
C TYR A 188 -8.88 14.39 -2.87
N PHE A 189 -7.72 15.04 -2.80
CA PHE A 189 -7.63 16.50 -2.93
C PHE A 189 -7.98 16.99 -4.34
N TYR A 190 -7.65 16.19 -5.35
CA TYR A 190 -8.03 16.45 -6.74
C TYR A 190 -9.56 16.55 -6.90
N ARG A 191 -10.32 15.63 -6.27
CA ARG A 191 -11.80 15.69 -6.26
C ARG A 191 -12.38 16.86 -5.48
N LEU A 192 -11.64 17.40 -4.51
CA LEU A 192 -12.01 18.62 -3.78
C LEU A 192 -11.62 19.90 -4.53
N ASP A 193 -11.05 19.78 -5.73
CA ASP A 193 -10.48 20.86 -6.53
C ASP A 193 -9.30 21.59 -5.87
N ASP A 194 -8.67 20.96 -4.87
CA ASP A 194 -7.47 21.46 -4.21
C ASP A 194 -6.22 21.00 -4.98
N ARG A 195 -5.91 21.73 -6.06
CA ARG A 195 -4.81 21.41 -6.97
C ARG A 195 -3.43 21.48 -6.31
N GLN A 196 -3.26 22.30 -5.29
CA GLN A 196 -1.98 22.46 -4.59
C GLN A 196 -1.64 21.19 -3.79
N TRP A 197 -2.57 20.69 -2.98
CA TRP A 197 -2.36 19.44 -2.25
C TRP A 197 -2.31 18.25 -3.21
N ALA A 198 -3.18 18.20 -4.22
CA ALA A 198 -3.17 17.14 -5.23
C ALA A 198 -1.79 17.02 -5.90
N THR A 199 -1.23 18.14 -6.37
CA THR A 199 0.10 18.20 -7.00
C THR A 199 1.19 17.68 -6.06
N THR A 200 1.16 18.10 -4.80
CA THR A 200 2.15 17.69 -3.79
C THR A 200 2.16 16.18 -3.61
N TYR A 201 0.99 15.57 -3.43
CA TYR A 201 0.88 14.13 -3.23
C TYR A 201 1.16 13.33 -4.50
N PHE A 202 0.66 13.75 -5.67
CA PHE A 202 0.94 13.06 -6.93
C PHE A 202 2.43 13.11 -7.30
N THR A 203 3.12 14.23 -7.06
CA THR A 203 4.57 14.33 -7.27
C THR A 203 5.34 13.32 -6.42
N ARG A 204 4.94 13.18 -5.14
CA ARG A 204 5.54 12.19 -4.23
C ARG A 204 5.23 10.76 -4.67
N ALA A 205 3.98 10.48 -5.05
CA ALA A 205 3.57 9.16 -5.54
C ALA A 205 4.38 8.76 -6.78
N TRP A 206 4.45 9.65 -7.77
CA TRP A 206 5.22 9.45 -9.00
C TRP A 206 6.71 9.20 -8.72
N THR A 207 7.31 9.97 -7.80
CA THR A 207 8.71 9.81 -7.40
C THR A 207 8.94 8.44 -6.76
N LEU A 208 8.05 8.03 -5.84
CA LEU A 208 8.14 6.75 -5.15
C LEU A 208 7.92 5.56 -6.09
N TYR A 209 6.97 5.64 -7.03
CA TYR A 209 6.78 4.60 -8.05
C TYR A 209 8.00 4.48 -8.97
N SER A 210 8.57 5.61 -9.38
CA SER A 210 9.80 5.64 -10.18
C SER A 210 10.98 5.02 -9.45
N HIS A 211 11.16 5.34 -8.16
CA HIS A 211 12.21 4.76 -7.33
C HIS A 211 12.00 3.27 -7.05
N TRP A 212 10.75 2.83 -6.89
CA TRP A 212 10.41 1.42 -6.73
C TRP A 212 10.61 0.59 -8.00
N GLY A 213 10.72 1.24 -9.17
CA GLY A 213 10.88 0.57 -10.48
C GLY A 213 9.56 0.27 -11.20
N ALA A 214 8.43 0.75 -10.68
CA ALA A 214 7.12 0.60 -11.33
C ALA A 214 6.89 1.68 -12.39
N HIS A 215 7.73 1.68 -13.44
CA HIS A 215 7.74 2.72 -14.47
C HIS A 215 6.43 2.79 -15.27
N ALA A 216 5.75 1.67 -15.51
CA ALA A 216 4.44 1.67 -16.17
C ALA A 216 3.40 2.42 -15.32
N LYS A 217 3.38 2.18 -14.00
CA LYS A 217 2.46 2.87 -13.10
C LYS A 217 2.81 4.35 -12.93
N ALA A 218 4.09 4.69 -12.84
CA ALA A 218 4.53 6.10 -12.82
C ALA A 218 4.12 6.84 -14.10
N SER A 219 4.28 6.20 -15.26
CA SER A 219 3.90 6.77 -16.57
C SER A 219 2.38 6.93 -16.68
N GLN A 220 1.59 5.96 -16.19
CA GLN A 220 0.14 6.08 -16.12
C GLN A 220 -0.28 7.27 -15.26
N LEU A 221 0.31 7.41 -14.07
CA LEU A 221 0.00 8.52 -13.16
C LEU A 221 0.30 9.87 -13.81
N GLN A 222 1.45 9.97 -14.49
CA GLN A 222 1.83 11.17 -15.24
C GLN A 222 0.85 11.49 -16.37
N LYS A 223 0.38 10.47 -17.11
CA LYS A 223 -0.60 10.65 -18.18
C LYS A 223 -1.96 11.10 -17.66
N ASN A 224 -2.40 10.56 -16.53
CA ASN A 224 -3.72 10.86 -15.95
C ASN A 224 -3.80 12.26 -15.34
N TYR A 225 -2.68 12.80 -14.85
CA TYR A 225 -2.60 14.12 -14.20
C TYR A 225 -1.51 14.97 -14.85
N ALA A 226 -1.50 15.02 -16.19
CA ALA A 226 -0.48 15.72 -16.96
C ALA A 226 -0.44 17.23 -16.66
N ASP A 227 -1.59 17.82 -16.36
CA ASP A 227 -1.75 19.21 -15.94
C ASP A 227 -1.01 19.52 -14.62
N LEU A 228 -1.02 18.58 -13.67
CA LEU A 228 -0.38 18.74 -12.36
C LEU A 228 1.08 18.30 -12.34
N LEU A 229 1.49 17.43 -13.26
CA LEU A 229 2.82 16.81 -13.27
C LEU A 229 3.74 17.31 -14.40
N ALA A 230 3.31 18.31 -15.19
CA ALA A 230 4.09 18.89 -16.29
C ALA A 230 5.48 19.39 -15.81
N ASP A 231 5.52 20.18 -14.74
CA ASP A 231 6.75 20.82 -14.25
C ASP A 231 7.73 19.82 -13.62
N VAL A 232 7.22 18.77 -12.99
CA VAL A 232 8.04 17.70 -12.38
C VAL A 232 8.85 16.96 -13.43
N SER A 233 8.26 16.76 -14.62
CA SER A 233 8.92 16.08 -15.73
C SER A 233 10.03 16.92 -16.38
N ALA A 234 9.85 18.24 -16.42
CA ALA A 234 10.85 19.18 -16.91
C ALA A 234 12.05 19.34 -15.96
N SER A 235 11.81 19.19 -14.65
CA SER A 235 12.85 19.29 -13.60
C SER A 235 13.80 18.08 -13.53
N LYS A 236 13.60 17.02 -14.33
CA LYS A 236 14.53 15.87 -14.45
C LYS A 236 15.95 16.23 -14.92
N HIS A 237 16.23 17.50 -15.24
CA HIS A 237 17.59 17.99 -15.50
C HIS A 237 18.36 18.47 -14.27
N LEU A 238 17.79 18.45 -13.06
CA LEU A 238 18.55 18.64 -11.81
C LEU A 238 18.70 17.30 -11.10
N GLY A 239 19.96 16.89 -10.94
CA GLY A 239 20.38 15.54 -10.54
C GLY A 239 19.92 15.04 -9.16
N PRO A 240 20.30 13.79 -8.80
CA PRO A 240 19.74 13.03 -7.69
C PRO A 240 20.26 13.43 -6.29
N GLU A 241 20.41 14.72 -5.99
CA GLU A 241 20.98 15.16 -4.69
C GLU A 241 19.95 15.63 -3.65
N THR A 242 18.70 15.91 -4.00
CA THR A 242 17.78 16.57 -3.05
C THR A 242 16.78 15.65 -2.34
N VAL A 243 16.87 14.33 -2.54
CA VAL A 243 16.01 13.35 -1.82
C VAL A 243 16.84 12.49 -0.86
N ILE A 244 17.66 13.14 -0.03
CA ILE A 244 18.13 12.57 1.23
C ILE A 244 17.51 13.37 2.36
N MET A 245 16.27 13.02 2.74
CA MET A 245 15.66 13.47 3.99
C MET A 245 14.92 12.31 4.64
N ALA A 246 15.68 11.34 5.16
CA ALA A 246 15.32 10.47 6.28
C ALA A 246 16.50 9.59 6.69
N ARG A 247 17.67 10.19 6.97
CA ARG A 247 18.68 9.51 7.80
C ARG A 247 19.64 10.51 8.47
N GLU A 248 19.10 11.39 9.29
CA GLU A 248 19.95 12.07 10.29
C GLU A 248 20.35 11.06 11.35
N ARG A 249 21.57 10.54 11.22
CA ARG A 249 22.28 9.90 12.33
C ARG A 249 22.57 10.99 13.36
N PHE A 250 21.84 10.99 14.47
CA PHE A 250 22.25 11.68 15.69
C PHE A 250 23.51 11.02 16.24
N THR A 251 24.68 11.61 15.98
CA THR A 251 25.87 11.42 16.81
C THR A 251 26.67 12.72 16.84
N ASP A 252 26.20 13.69 17.61
CA ASP A 252 27.06 14.75 18.14
C ASP A 252 26.49 15.24 19.47
N ILE A 253 26.85 14.55 20.54
CA ILE A 253 26.93 15.14 21.88
C ILE A 253 28.33 14.82 22.41
N LYS A 254 29.16 15.86 22.49
CA LYS A 254 30.41 15.85 23.25
C LYS A 254 30.07 15.88 24.75
N THR A 255 30.53 14.88 25.49
CA THR A 255 30.79 15.03 26.92
C THR A 255 32.02 14.22 27.30
N SER A 256 33.02 14.95 27.81
CA SER A 256 34.29 14.45 28.30
C SER A 256 34.13 13.81 29.68
N ALA A 257 34.60 12.57 29.87
CA ALA A 257 35.21 12.10 31.13
C ALA A 257 35.82 10.68 30.99
N SER A 258 37.14 10.62 31.22
CA SER A 258 38.04 9.54 31.68
C SER A 258 37.73 8.04 31.46
N SER A 259 38.65 7.41 30.72
CA SER A 259 39.29 6.08 30.87
C SER A 259 38.79 5.10 31.94
N THR A 260 38.52 3.85 31.55
CA THR A 260 39.26 2.62 31.93
C THR A 260 38.81 1.45 31.02
N ALA A 261 39.72 0.49 30.81
CA ALA A 261 39.75 -0.54 29.77
C ALA A 261 38.73 -1.71 29.87
N SER A 262 38.53 -2.35 28.71
CA SER A 262 38.22 -3.76 28.43
C SER A 262 36.96 -4.40 29.04
N GLN A 263 36.02 -4.82 28.18
CA GLN A 263 35.65 -6.23 27.95
C GLN A 263 34.53 -6.37 26.89
N THR A 264 34.65 -7.45 26.12
CA THR A 264 33.79 -7.98 25.05
C THR A 264 32.45 -8.54 25.56
N ALA A 265 31.45 -8.62 24.65
CA ALA A 265 30.07 -9.13 24.79
C ALA A 265 29.09 -8.14 25.47
N THR A 266 27.89 -7.81 24.95
CA THR A 266 26.82 -8.69 24.47
C THR A 266 25.78 -7.82 23.73
N THR A 267 25.49 -8.10 22.46
CA THR A 267 24.57 -7.30 21.61
C THR A 267 23.10 -7.73 21.70
N SER A 268 22.68 -8.54 22.69
CA SER A 268 21.29 -9.05 22.75
C SER A 268 20.32 -8.28 23.66
N SER A 269 20.77 -7.26 24.40
CA SER A 269 19.93 -6.55 25.38
C SER A 269 19.24 -5.29 24.82
N MET A 270 19.85 -4.57 23.86
CA MET A 270 19.28 -3.33 23.31
C MET A 270 18.10 -3.55 22.36
N ALA A 271 18.02 -4.70 21.69
CA ALA A 271 16.91 -5.04 20.80
C ALA A 271 15.59 -5.29 21.56
N GLN A 272 15.66 -5.77 22.82
CA GLN A 272 14.48 -5.98 23.66
C GLN A 272 13.96 -4.67 24.25
N SER A 273 14.83 -3.69 24.53
CA SER A 273 14.44 -2.37 25.03
C SER A 273 13.78 -1.48 23.96
N ALA A 274 14.19 -1.59 22.70
CA ALA A 274 13.55 -0.86 21.60
C ALA A 274 12.14 -1.42 21.30
N GLY A 275 11.97 -2.74 21.38
CA GLY A 275 10.68 -3.42 21.20
C GLY A 275 9.65 -3.06 22.27
N SER A 276 10.06 -2.92 23.53
CA SER A 276 9.15 -2.55 24.62
C SER A 276 8.66 -1.10 24.53
N LYS A 277 9.51 -0.19 24.03
CA LYS A 277 9.14 1.22 23.80
C LYS A 277 8.15 1.38 22.64
N LEU A 278 8.36 0.65 21.55
CA LEU A 278 7.42 0.59 20.41
C LEU A 278 6.07 -0.04 20.78
N LEU A 279 6.07 -1.05 21.65
CA LEU A 279 4.83 -1.64 22.18
C LEU A 279 4.07 -0.67 23.10
N ALA A 280 4.78 0.14 23.89
CA ALA A 280 4.16 1.16 24.74
C ALA A 280 3.53 2.29 23.91
N GLU A 281 4.21 2.75 22.85
CA GLU A 281 3.69 3.77 21.92
C GLU A 281 2.49 3.23 21.10
N ALA A 282 2.54 1.97 20.66
CA ALA A 282 1.42 1.32 19.98
C ALA A 282 0.20 1.12 20.91
N ALA A 283 0.44 0.80 22.19
CA ALA A 283 -0.62 0.69 23.20
C ALA A 283 -1.25 2.05 23.53
N GLN A 284 -0.47 3.14 23.50
CA GLN A 284 -0.98 4.50 23.70
C GLN A 284 -1.81 4.96 22.50
N ALA A 285 -1.33 4.75 21.27
CA ALA A 285 -2.08 5.07 20.06
C ALA A 285 -3.40 4.27 19.93
N LEU A 286 -3.43 3.03 20.44
CA LEU A 286 -4.65 2.21 20.51
C LEU A 286 -5.65 2.72 21.56
N ARG A 287 -5.20 3.30 22.69
CA ARG A 287 -6.09 3.96 23.67
C ARG A 287 -6.70 5.22 23.08
N ASP A 288 -5.89 6.02 22.40
CA ASP A 288 -6.34 7.26 21.76
C ASP A 288 -7.33 6.94 20.60
N SER A 289 -7.15 5.81 19.91
CA SER A 289 -8.09 5.30 18.91
C SER A 289 -9.38 4.73 19.53
N HIS A 290 -9.33 4.20 20.76
CA HIS A 290 -10.51 3.67 21.45
C HIS A 290 -11.43 4.80 21.95
N ASP A 291 -10.85 5.94 22.34
CA ASP A 291 -11.60 7.17 22.65
C ASP A 291 -12.20 7.80 21.38
N PHE A 292 -11.53 7.67 20.24
CA PHE A 292 -12.09 8.04 18.94
C PHE A 292 -13.27 7.14 18.52
N GLU A 293 -13.21 5.83 18.79
CA GLU A 293 -14.35 4.92 18.57
C GLU A 293 -15.53 5.22 19.50
N ARG A 294 -15.30 5.67 20.74
CA ARG A 294 -16.37 6.10 21.65
C ARG A 294 -17.08 7.37 21.18
N HIS A 295 -16.35 8.32 20.58
CA HIS A 295 -16.94 9.51 19.96
C HIS A 295 -17.71 9.19 18.66
N LEU A 296 -17.39 8.10 17.97
CA LEU A 296 -18.09 7.67 16.74
C LEU A 296 -19.33 6.81 16.99
N VAL A 297 -19.53 6.28 18.19
CA VAL A 297 -20.73 5.51 18.59
C VAL A 297 -21.77 6.40 19.29
N ALA A 298 -21.39 7.61 19.70
CA ALA A 298 -22.26 8.59 20.36
C ALA A 298 -22.91 9.63 19.41
N ILE A 299 -22.78 9.46 18.08
CA ILE A 299 -23.41 10.28 17.01
C ILE A 299 -23.96 9.34 15.95
#